data_AF-A0A2J7QAU7-F1
#
_entry.id   AF-A0A2J7QAU7-F1
#
_cell.length_a   1.000
_cell.length_b   1.000
_cell.length_c   1.000
_cell.angle_alpha   90.00
_cell.angle_beta   90.00
_cell.angle_gamma   90.00
#
_symmetry.space_group_name_H-M   'P 1'
#
loop_
_entity.id
_entity.type
_entity.pdbx_description
1 polymer ?
#
loop_
_entity_poly.entity_id
_entity_poly.type
_entity_poly.pdbx_seq_one_letter_code
_entity_poly.pdbx_strand_id
1 'polypeptide(L)'
;MLAGKMDCNVFSVINGCDVDSLSSSLLTQVLWWGKYFNHAGGNVIGGDLHCHSSWINQLMLEVSRVSRKEGNLMLAQKLLIDYLKSQNGLLCVGAKNKLSLEEVAQSFVDTTVKRVKPAVPISMVWHVQNAKAFTEMAKALYSLEKHDSAMQVCAATALNLAQQMEDRDLHLRERGSRALLTLAKWLQQENQLVSAAVDNDGSALGRLLAWEKAYSSINDPSIFGFMNVQNCNTISHNGVYVIPPTDAVIGRLLQLGVSRCPELGKAWSQFASWCYRWGRRVVDTAGEAGGQLSEVDRVAVQQMMPPGISADELDKVYFILS
;
A
#
# COMPACT_ATOMS: atom_id res chain seq x y z
N MET A 1 7.30 -30.17 44.46
CA MET A 1 8.32 -30.05 43.39
C MET A 1 7.80 -30.74 42.15
N LEU A 2 7.21 -29.99 41.22
CA LEU A 2 6.96 -30.45 39.86
C LEU A 2 7.61 -29.42 38.95
N ALA A 3 8.89 -29.67 38.65
CA ALA A 3 9.58 -29.02 37.55
C ALA A 3 8.95 -29.55 36.25
N GLY A 4 7.93 -28.85 35.76
CA GLY A 4 7.33 -29.11 34.46
C GLY A 4 8.26 -28.60 33.36
N LYS A 5 8.59 -29.49 32.41
CA LYS A 5 9.37 -29.21 31.21
C LYS A 5 8.99 -27.87 30.57
N MET A 6 10.00 -27.05 30.31
CA MET A 6 9.90 -25.68 29.81
C MET A 6 9.77 -25.56 28.28
N ASP A 7 9.48 -26.64 27.56
CA ASP A 7 9.73 -26.69 26.10
C ASP A 7 8.50 -26.80 25.21
N CYS A 8 7.28 -26.64 25.74
CA CYS A 8 6.08 -26.56 24.91
C CYS A 8 5.15 -25.48 25.45
N ASN A 9 5.42 -24.21 25.12
CA ASN A 9 4.44 -23.14 25.27
C ASN A 9 3.21 -23.51 24.44
N VAL A 10 2.08 -23.80 25.10
CA VAL A 10 0.74 -23.95 24.49
C VAL A 10 0.39 -22.77 23.55
N PHE A 11 1.11 -21.66 23.68
CA PHE A 11 0.94 -20.42 22.92
C PHE A 11 1.84 -20.28 21.69
N SER A 12 2.72 -21.24 21.38
CA SER A 12 3.42 -21.30 20.09
C SER A 12 2.46 -21.54 18.91
N VAL A 13 1.22 -21.92 19.21
CA VAL A 13 0.08 -22.11 18.29
C VAL A 13 -0.18 -20.85 17.44
N ILE A 14 0.08 -19.64 17.94
CA ILE A 14 -0.18 -18.39 17.20
C ILE A 14 0.75 -18.22 15.99
N ASN A 15 1.92 -18.86 16.00
CA ASN A 15 2.88 -18.80 14.89
C ASN A 15 2.78 -20.01 13.94
N GLY A 16 2.07 -21.09 14.33
CA GLY A 16 2.07 -22.36 13.59
C GLY A 16 0.70 -22.88 13.17
N CYS A 17 -0.40 -22.52 13.84
CA CYS A 17 -1.75 -22.87 13.41
C CYS A 17 -2.34 -21.80 12.50
N ASP A 18 -3.10 -22.22 11.49
CA ASP A 18 -3.99 -21.35 10.72
C ASP A 18 -5.02 -20.72 11.65
N VAL A 19 -4.67 -19.57 12.25
CA VAL A 19 -5.56 -18.71 13.04
C VAL A 19 -6.83 -18.36 12.25
N ASP A 20 -6.77 -18.48 10.92
CA ASP A 20 -7.91 -18.33 10.00
C ASP A 20 -9.03 -19.38 10.21
N SER A 21 -8.76 -20.49 10.90
CA SER A 21 -9.75 -21.53 11.24
C SER A 21 -10.43 -21.33 12.60
N LEU A 22 -9.90 -20.45 13.44
CA LEU A 22 -10.40 -20.20 14.79
C LEU A 22 -11.43 -19.06 14.78
N SER A 23 -12.52 -19.21 15.53
CA SER A 23 -13.53 -18.17 15.63
C SER A 23 -13.05 -16.97 16.46
N SER A 24 -13.54 -15.77 16.13
CA SER A 24 -13.25 -14.56 16.92
C SER A 24 -13.68 -14.70 18.38
N SER A 25 -14.72 -15.49 18.65
CA SER A 25 -15.22 -15.75 20.00
C SER A 25 -14.21 -16.52 20.87
N LEU A 26 -13.60 -17.58 20.34
CA LEU A 26 -12.56 -18.34 21.03
C LEU A 26 -11.30 -17.50 21.24
N LEU A 27 -10.87 -16.78 20.20
CA LEU A 27 -9.72 -15.88 20.28
C LEU A 27 -9.94 -14.76 21.30
N THR A 28 -11.17 -14.25 21.42
CA THR A 28 -11.52 -13.24 22.43
C THR A 28 -11.46 -13.79 23.85
N GLN A 29 -11.87 -15.04 24.06
CA GLN A 29 -11.72 -15.70 25.37
C GLN A 29 -10.24 -15.88 25.73
N VAL A 30 -9.42 -16.34 24.78
CA VAL A 30 -7.97 -16.46 24.96
C VAL A 30 -7.35 -15.09 25.25
N LEU A 31 -7.77 -14.04 24.55
CA LEU A 31 -7.32 -12.67 24.79
C LEU A 31 -7.73 -12.18 26.19
N TRP A 32 -8.93 -12.50 26.64
CA TRP A 32 -9.42 -12.13 27.97
C TRP A 32 -8.57 -12.77 29.07
N TRP A 33 -8.33 -14.08 28.99
CA TRP A 33 -7.46 -14.79 29.93
C TRP A 33 -6.02 -14.28 29.84
N GLY A 34 -5.52 -14.01 28.63
CA GLY A 34 -4.20 -13.43 28.41
C GLY A 34 -4.02 -12.08 29.11
N LYS A 35 -4.99 -11.19 28.96
CA LYS A 35 -5.01 -9.89 29.66
C LYS A 35 -5.12 -10.07 31.18
N TYR A 36 -5.95 -11.00 31.64
CA TYR A 36 -6.12 -11.29 33.07
C TYR A 36 -4.82 -11.77 33.71
N PHE A 37 -4.16 -12.77 33.12
CA PHE A 37 -2.88 -13.28 33.64
C PHE A 37 -1.77 -12.23 33.58
N ASN A 38 -1.76 -11.38 32.57
CA ASN A 38 -0.81 -10.27 32.49
C ASN A 38 -1.03 -9.23 33.60
N HIS A 39 -2.29 -8.92 33.91
CA HIS A 39 -2.64 -8.02 35.00
C HIS A 39 -2.35 -8.63 36.38
N ALA A 40 -2.64 -9.93 36.55
CA ALA A 40 -2.37 -10.65 37.79
C ALA A 40 -0.86 -10.86 38.04
N GLY A 41 -0.08 -11.13 36.99
CA GLY A 41 1.38 -11.31 37.09
C GLY A 41 2.14 -10.01 37.34
N GLY A 42 1.69 -8.89 36.78
CA GLY A 42 2.30 -7.57 36.98
C GLY A 42 2.27 -7.05 38.42
N ASN A 43 1.37 -7.55 39.25
CA ASN A 43 1.30 -7.22 40.68
C ASN A 43 2.18 -8.11 41.56
N VAL A 44 2.69 -9.24 41.06
CA VAL A 44 3.38 -10.26 41.88
C VAL A 44 4.89 -10.28 41.67
N ILE A 45 5.39 -9.88 40.49
CA ILE A 45 6.82 -9.96 40.17
C ILE A 45 7.24 -8.66 39.47
N GLY A 46 7.98 -7.80 40.18
CA GLY A 46 8.58 -6.57 39.65
C GLY A 46 9.74 -6.81 38.68
N GLY A 47 9.56 -7.65 37.65
CA GLY A 47 10.57 -7.98 36.65
C GLY A 47 9.97 -8.26 35.26
N ASP A 48 10.54 -7.62 34.24
CA ASP A 48 10.32 -7.78 32.79
C ASP A 48 8.89 -7.70 32.23
N LEU A 49 8.25 -6.56 32.49
CA LEU A 49 6.97 -6.11 31.92
C LEU A 49 6.95 -6.00 30.37
N HIS A 50 8.11 -6.06 29.70
CA HIS A 50 8.21 -5.77 28.26
C HIS A 50 7.94 -6.96 27.35
N CYS A 51 8.18 -8.21 27.80
CA CYS A 51 8.01 -9.39 26.94
C CYS A 51 6.55 -9.87 26.85
N HIS A 52 5.77 -9.71 27.93
CA HIS A 52 4.37 -10.17 27.98
C HIS A 52 3.38 -9.22 27.29
N SER A 53 3.74 -7.96 27.04
CA SER A 53 2.91 -7.03 26.28
C SER A 53 2.90 -7.32 24.77
N SER A 54 4.03 -7.79 24.21
CA SER A 54 4.21 -8.02 22.77
C SER A 54 3.31 -9.13 22.21
N TRP A 55 3.13 -10.25 22.93
CA TRP A 55 2.28 -11.35 22.46
C TRP A 55 0.79 -11.02 22.55
N ILE A 56 0.36 -10.29 23.59
CA ILE A 56 -1.02 -9.82 23.74
C ILE A 56 -1.36 -8.86 22.61
N ASN A 57 -0.42 -7.98 22.28
CA ASN A 57 -0.50 -7.07 21.15
C ASN A 57 -0.64 -7.81 19.82
N GLN A 58 0.17 -8.85 19.58
CA GLN A 58 0.04 -9.71 18.41
C GLN A 58 -1.32 -10.44 18.37
N LEU A 59 -1.75 -11.03 19.48
CA LEU A 59 -3.04 -11.72 19.57
C LEU A 59 -4.20 -10.75 19.33
N MET A 60 -4.15 -9.55 19.89
CA MET A 60 -5.17 -8.52 19.71
C MET A 60 -5.35 -8.14 18.23
N LEU A 61 -4.24 -8.02 17.49
CA LEU A 61 -4.27 -7.75 16.05
C LEU A 61 -4.86 -8.92 15.25
N GLU A 62 -4.52 -10.16 15.60
CA GLU A 62 -5.11 -11.33 14.92
C GLU A 62 -6.60 -11.50 15.26
N VAL A 63 -7.02 -11.28 16.52
CA VAL A 63 -8.44 -11.28 16.91
C VAL A 63 -9.19 -10.21 16.13
N SER A 64 -8.63 -9.00 15.98
CA SER A 64 -9.25 -7.92 15.20
C SER A 64 -9.41 -8.32 13.73
N ARG A 65 -8.36 -8.91 13.13
CA ARG A 65 -8.38 -9.40 11.74
C ARG A 65 -9.45 -10.47 11.52
N VAL A 66 -9.55 -11.45 12.41
CA VAL A 66 -10.57 -12.52 12.34
C VAL A 66 -11.96 -11.94 12.54
N SER A 67 -12.14 -11.08 13.55
CA SER A 67 -13.42 -10.39 13.81
C SER A 67 -13.90 -9.61 12.60
N ARG A 68 -12.99 -8.93 11.89
CA ARG A 68 -13.29 -8.22 10.64
C ARG A 68 -13.74 -9.18 9.54
N LYS A 69 -13.03 -10.31 9.36
CA LYS A 69 -13.39 -11.33 8.36
C LYS A 69 -14.76 -11.96 8.63
N GLU A 70 -15.12 -12.13 9.91
CA GLU A 70 -16.43 -12.63 10.34
C GLU A 70 -17.55 -11.58 10.29
N GLY A 71 -17.24 -10.31 9.95
CA GLY A 71 -18.22 -9.23 9.91
C GLY A 71 -18.49 -8.55 11.25
N ASN A 72 -17.80 -8.93 12.33
CA ASN A 72 -17.88 -8.25 13.63
C ASN A 72 -17.00 -6.98 13.65
N LEU A 73 -17.44 -5.96 12.91
CA LEU A 73 -16.67 -4.73 12.70
C LEU A 73 -16.53 -3.89 13.97
N MET A 74 -17.49 -3.96 14.88
CA MET A 74 -17.45 -3.23 16.16
C MET A 74 -16.33 -3.75 17.07
N LEU A 75 -16.19 -5.07 17.17
CA LEU A 75 -15.10 -5.70 17.92
C LEU A 75 -13.75 -5.40 17.28
N ALA A 76 -13.66 -5.52 15.95
CA ALA A 76 -12.44 -5.24 15.21
C ALA A 76 -11.93 -3.80 15.44
N GLN A 77 -12.82 -2.82 15.35
CA GLN A 77 -12.53 -1.41 15.62
C GLN A 77 -12.05 -1.18 17.06
N LYS A 78 -12.79 -1.71 18.04
CA LYS A 78 -12.46 -1.54 19.45
C LYS A 78 -11.06 -2.08 19.76
N LEU A 79 -10.76 -3.29 19.29
CA LEU A 79 -9.45 -3.92 19.52
C LEU A 79 -8.31 -3.16 18.83
N LEU A 80 -8.52 -2.61 17.63
CA LEU A 80 -7.51 -1.78 16.97
C LEU A 80 -7.25 -0.48 17.72
N ILE A 81 -8.31 0.19 18.19
CA ILE A 81 -8.17 1.42 18.98
C ILE A 81 -7.45 1.14 20.30
N ASP A 82 -7.80 0.04 20.98
CA ASP A 82 -7.14 -0.38 22.22
C ASP A 82 -5.65 -0.68 22.00
N TYR A 83 -5.30 -1.37 20.90
CA TYR A 83 -3.91 -1.61 20.50
C TYR A 83 -3.16 -0.29 20.30
N LEU A 84 -3.71 0.62 19.50
CA LEU A 84 -3.06 1.88 19.15
C LEU A 84 -2.89 2.81 20.35
N LYS A 85 -3.84 2.79 21.31
CA LYS A 85 -3.70 3.49 22.60
C LYS A 85 -2.59 2.92 23.47
N SER A 86 -2.38 1.60 23.42
CA SER A 86 -1.32 0.96 24.21
C SER A 86 0.09 1.25 23.66
N GLN A 87 0.20 1.55 22.36
CA GLN A 87 1.43 1.95 21.71
C GLN A 87 1.66 3.45 21.89
N ASN A 88 2.06 3.86 23.11
CA ASN A 88 2.41 5.23 23.44
C ASN A 88 3.53 5.75 22.52
N GLY A 89 3.20 6.70 21.63
CA GLY A 89 4.17 7.40 20.79
C GLY A 89 3.75 7.60 19.34
N LEU A 90 2.74 6.87 18.84
CA LEU A 90 2.39 6.94 17.42
C LEU A 90 1.29 7.93 17.05
N LEU A 91 0.43 8.20 18.01
CA LEU A 91 -0.82 8.90 17.79
C LEU A 91 -1.05 9.78 19.01
N CYS A 92 -0.87 11.09 18.85
CA CYS A 92 -1.35 12.11 19.80
C CYS A 92 -2.88 12.17 19.74
N VAL A 93 -3.53 11.02 19.89
CA VAL A 93 -4.97 10.93 19.93
C VAL A 93 -5.35 11.39 21.34
N GLY A 94 -5.80 12.65 21.40
CA GLY A 94 -6.15 13.32 22.65
C GLY A 94 -7.05 12.43 23.52
N ALA A 95 -6.93 12.60 24.84
CA ALA A 95 -7.61 11.87 25.91
C ALA A 95 -9.15 12.01 25.89
N LYS A 96 -9.80 11.74 24.76
CA LYS A 96 -11.25 11.64 24.63
C LYS A 96 -11.66 10.18 24.80
N ASN A 97 -12.57 9.93 25.73
CA ASN A 97 -12.99 8.59 26.15
C ASN A 97 -13.76 7.79 25.08
N LYS A 98 -14.22 8.45 24.01
CA LYS A 98 -14.79 7.80 22.81
C LYS A 98 -14.08 8.35 21.59
N LEU A 99 -13.24 7.52 20.98
CA LEU A 99 -12.54 7.84 19.73
C LEU A 99 -13.11 6.95 18.65
N SER A 100 -13.50 7.54 17.52
CA SER A 100 -13.90 6.76 16.36
C SER A 100 -12.65 6.28 15.61
N LEU A 101 -12.76 5.17 14.87
CA LEU A 101 -11.64 4.68 14.05
C LEU A 101 -11.23 5.72 12.98
N GLU A 102 -12.18 6.51 12.49
CA GLU A 102 -11.93 7.60 11.54
C GLU A 102 -11.13 8.75 12.12
N GLU A 103 -11.40 9.17 13.35
CA GLU A 103 -10.63 10.24 14.00
C GLU A 103 -9.16 9.84 14.14
N VAL A 104 -8.93 8.59 14.51
CA VAL A 104 -7.58 8.01 14.60
C VAL A 104 -6.92 7.93 13.22
N ALA A 105 -7.67 7.49 12.21
CA ALA A 105 -7.20 7.43 10.82
C ALA A 105 -6.85 8.81 10.26
N GLN A 106 -7.69 9.82 10.51
CA GLN A 106 -7.46 11.18 10.06
C GLN A 106 -6.23 11.78 10.75
N SER A 107 -6.08 11.55 12.06
CA SER A 107 -4.89 11.98 12.80
C SER A 107 -3.61 11.36 12.23
N PHE A 108 -3.65 10.08 11.86
CA PHE A 108 -2.54 9.38 11.21
C PHE A 108 -2.21 9.96 9.83
N VAL A 109 -3.23 10.18 8.99
CA VAL A 109 -3.08 10.77 7.66
C VAL A 109 -2.52 12.19 7.77
N ASP A 110 -3.06 13.01 8.67
CA ASP A 110 -2.59 14.37 8.93
C ASP A 110 -1.12 14.40 9.35
N THR A 111 -0.70 13.49 10.23
CA THR A 111 0.70 13.36 10.66
C THR A 111 1.60 13.05 9.47
N THR A 112 1.16 12.14 8.61
CA THR A 112 1.88 11.75 7.41
C THR A 112 1.99 12.91 6.44
N VAL A 113 0.86 13.55 6.09
CA VAL A 113 0.72 14.62 5.09
C VAL A 113 1.42 15.90 5.53
N LYS A 114 1.10 16.41 6.72
CA LYS A 114 1.58 17.71 7.23
C LYS A 114 3.02 17.67 7.74
N ARG A 115 3.67 16.49 7.77
CA ARG A 115 4.99 16.26 8.40
C ARG A 115 5.12 17.02 9.71
N VAL A 116 4.14 16.87 10.60
CA VAL A 116 4.36 17.27 11.99
C VAL A 116 5.54 16.41 12.45
N LYS A 117 6.68 17.05 12.78
CA LYS A 117 7.88 16.35 13.21
C LYS A 117 7.45 15.33 14.28
N PRO A 118 7.62 14.02 14.05
CA PRO A 118 7.19 13.05 15.02
C PRO A 118 8.03 13.29 16.28
N ALA A 119 7.39 13.27 17.46
CA ALA A 119 8.07 13.43 18.75
C ALA A 119 9.08 12.28 19.00
N VAL A 120 9.05 11.25 18.17
CA VAL A 120 9.86 10.03 18.24
C VAL A 120 10.42 9.73 16.82
N PRO A 121 11.65 9.21 16.68
CA PRO A 121 12.19 8.79 15.38
C PRO A 121 11.25 7.83 14.64
N ILE A 122 11.06 8.05 13.33
CA ILE A 122 10.18 7.25 12.46
C ILE A 122 10.60 5.76 12.42
N SER A 123 11.88 5.48 12.65
CA SER A 123 12.43 4.12 12.77
C SER A 123 11.92 3.35 13.99
N MET A 124 11.50 4.04 15.05
CA MET A 124 10.94 3.42 16.27
C MET A 124 9.42 3.22 16.17
N VAL A 125 8.79 3.90 15.21
CA VAL A 125 7.35 3.92 14.94
C VAL A 125 6.94 2.71 14.07
N TRP A 126 7.77 2.30 13.12
CA TRP A 126 7.41 1.30 12.11
C TRP A 126 8.09 -0.05 12.34
N HIS A 127 7.52 -0.85 13.25
CA HIS A 127 7.85 -2.27 13.39
C HIS A 127 6.70 -3.16 12.87
N VAL A 128 6.95 -4.46 12.73
CA VAL A 128 6.03 -5.43 12.07
C VAL A 128 4.60 -5.36 12.62
N GLN A 129 4.42 -5.23 13.94
CA GLN A 129 3.09 -5.17 14.58
C GLN A 129 2.33 -3.88 14.22
N ASN A 130 2.98 -2.72 14.30
CA ASN A 130 2.39 -1.44 13.87
C ASN A 130 2.05 -1.43 12.37
N ALA A 131 2.92 -1.97 11.52
CA ALA A 131 2.62 -2.13 10.10
C ALA A 131 1.39 -3.02 9.88
N LYS A 132 1.20 -4.10 10.67
CA LYS A 132 -0.06 -4.88 10.62
C LYS A 132 -1.25 -4.03 11.06
N ALA A 133 -1.11 -3.28 12.15
CA ALA A 133 -2.20 -2.50 12.73
C ALA A 133 -2.77 -1.47 11.75
N PHE A 134 -1.91 -0.69 11.07
CA PHE A 134 -2.38 0.28 10.06
C PHE A 134 -2.96 -0.40 8.83
N THR A 135 -2.40 -1.53 8.41
CA THR A 135 -2.95 -2.29 7.27
C THR A 135 -4.34 -2.84 7.61
N GLU A 136 -4.55 -3.37 8.81
CA GLU A 136 -5.87 -3.83 9.25
C GLU A 136 -6.83 -2.69 9.55
N MET A 137 -6.35 -1.53 10.03
CA MET A 137 -7.16 -0.30 10.13
C MET A 137 -7.72 0.11 8.77
N ALA A 138 -6.87 0.17 7.73
CA ALA A 138 -7.33 0.48 6.38
C ALA A 138 -8.39 -0.50 5.90
N LYS A 139 -8.19 -1.81 6.10
CA LYS A 139 -9.18 -2.84 5.72
C LYS A 139 -10.46 -2.78 6.55
N ALA A 140 -10.38 -2.43 7.82
CA ALA A 140 -11.54 -2.26 8.69
C ALA A 140 -12.39 -1.07 8.23
N LEU A 141 -11.76 0.08 7.92
CA LEU A 141 -12.44 1.23 7.32
C LEU A 141 -13.07 0.89 5.96
N TYR A 142 -12.37 0.13 5.12
CA TYR A 142 -12.92 -0.33 3.85
C TYR A 142 -14.15 -1.22 4.04
N SER A 143 -14.14 -2.08 5.07
CA SER A 143 -15.29 -2.94 5.42
C SER A 143 -16.46 -2.15 6.04
N LEU A 144 -16.22 -0.91 6.47
CA LEU A 144 -17.22 0.02 7.02
C LEU A 144 -17.75 0.99 5.95
N GLU A 145 -17.49 0.72 4.66
CA GLU A 145 -17.91 1.55 3.51
C GLU A 145 -17.28 2.97 3.51
N LYS A 146 -16.23 3.17 4.29
CA LYS A 146 -15.47 4.43 4.41
C LYS A 146 -14.27 4.41 3.48
N HIS A 147 -14.55 4.28 2.19
CA HIS A 147 -13.53 3.95 1.18
C HIS A 147 -12.46 5.02 1.02
N ASP A 148 -12.82 6.31 1.04
CA ASP A 148 -11.86 7.42 0.93
C ASP A 148 -10.84 7.38 2.09
N SER A 149 -11.32 7.34 3.34
CA SER A 149 -10.46 7.25 4.51
C SER A 149 -9.60 5.98 4.51
N ALA A 150 -10.16 4.84 4.07
CA ALA A 150 -9.42 3.59 3.95
C ALA A 150 -8.25 3.69 2.96
N MET A 151 -8.48 4.31 1.81
CA MET A 151 -7.45 4.52 0.79
C MET A 151 -6.37 5.50 1.27
N GLN A 152 -6.75 6.59 1.94
CA GLN A 152 -5.78 7.54 2.50
C GLN A 152 -4.89 6.89 3.56
N VAL A 153 -5.45 6.08 4.47
CA VAL A 153 -4.66 5.33 5.46
C VAL A 153 -3.76 4.31 4.79
N CYS A 154 -4.25 3.60 3.77
CA CYS A 154 -3.44 2.62 3.03
C CYS A 154 -2.27 3.29 2.29
N ALA A 155 -2.52 4.42 1.63
CA ALA A 155 -1.50 5.22 0.96
C ALA A 155 -0.48 5.79 1.94
N ALA A 156 -0.93 6.34 3.07
CA ALA A 156 -0.05 6.83 4.14
C ALA A 156 0.82 5.71 4.71
N THR A 157 0.26 4.52 4.93
CA THR A 157 1.00 3.34 5.40
C THR A 157 2.06 2.91 4.39
N ALA A 158 1.67 2.80 3.11
CA ALA A 158 2.59 2.44 2.04
C ALA A 158 3.72 3.47 1.87
N LEU A 159 3.42 4.76 1.96
CA LEU A 159 4.42 5.83 1.87
C LEU A 159 5.44 5.75 3.00
N ASN A 160 4.98 5.64 4.25
CA ASN A 160 5.88 5.57 5.39
C ASN A 160 6.79 4.34 5.31
N LEU A 161 6.23 3.17 4.95
CA LEU A 161 7.00 1.93 4.76
C LEU A 161 7.96 2.02 3.57
N ALA A 162 7.60 2.72 2.50
CA ALA A 162 8.47 2.94 1.34
C ALA A 162 9.64 3.88 1.67
N GLN A 163 9.41 4.89 2.51
CA GLN A 163 10.43 5.85 2.99
C GLN A 163 11.43 5.25 3.98
N GLN A 164 11.08 4.17 4.68
CA GLN A 164 12.04 3.42 5.50
C GLN A 164 13.01 2.67 4.56
N MET A 165 14.01 3.40 4.06
CA MET A 165 14.99 2.92 3.08
C MET A 165 16.06 2.01 3.68
N GLU A 166 16.26 2.05 4.99
CA GLU A 166 17.39 1.38 5.66
C GLU A 166 17.04 -0.01 6.22
N ASP A 167 15.76 -0.37 6.29
CA ASP A 167 15.36 -1.57 7.03
C ASP A 167 15.45 -2.84 6.17
N ARG A 168 16.38 -3.72 6.53
CA ARG A 168 16.61 -5.02 5.86
C ARG A 168 15.50 -6.03 6.15
N ASP A 169 14.54 -5.71 7.02
CA ASP A 169 13.46 -6.63 7.38
C ASP A 169 12.57 -6.94 6.17
N LEU A 170 12.71 -8.17 5.66
CA LEU A 170 11.90 -8.73 4.58
C LEU A 170 10.41 -8.64 4.89
N HIS A 171 10.00 -8.80 6.16
CA HIS A 171 8.60 -8.76 6.55
C HIS A 171 7.99 -7.36 6.43
N LEU A 172 8.76 -6.30 6.70
CA LEU A 172 8.30 -4.93 6.51
C LEU A 172 8.22 -4.57 5.01
N ARG A 173 9.21 -4.97 4.22
CA ARG A 173 9.20 -4.81 2.75
C ARG A 173 8.02 -5.52 2.12
N GLU A 174 7.78 -6.76 2.51
CA GLU A 174 6.63 -7.56 2.06
C GLU A 174 5.30 -6.89 2.43
N ARG A 175 5.18 -6.36 3.66
CA ARG A 175 3.98 -5.63 4.09
C ARG A 175 3.74 -4.36 3.29
N GLY A 176 4.78 -3.56 3.07
CA GLY A 176 4.71 -2.36 2.23
C GLY A 176 4.25 -2.69 0.81
N SER A 177 4.84 -3.73 0.21
CA SER A 177 4.44 -4.21 -1.12
C SER A 177 2.99 -4.70 -1.13
N ARG A 178 2.56 -5.53 -0.17
CA ARG A 178 1.16 -5.97 -0.05
C ARG A 178 0.18 -4.81 0.16
N ALA A 179 0.57 -3.74 0.86
CA ALA A 179 -0.23 -2.52 1.01
C ALA A 179 -0.38 -1.79 -0.33
N LEU A 180 0.69 -1.66 -1.12
CA LEU A 180 0.64 -1.11 -2.48
C LEU A 180 -0.27 -1.92 -3.40
N LEU A 181 -0.20 -3.26 -3.36
CA LEU A 181 -1.11 -4.13 -4.14
C LEU A 181 -2.58 -3.98 -3.71
N THR A 182 -2.82 -3.80 -2.40
CA THR A 182 -4.18 -3.58 -1.87
C THR A 182 -4.73 -2.24 -2.33
N LEU A 183 -3.92 -1.19 -2.27
CA LEU A 183 -4.26 0.14 -2.75
C LEU A 183 -4.55 0.12 -4.27
N ALA A 184 -3.67 -0.50 -5.07
CA ALA A 184 -3.87 -0.67 -6.51
C ALA A 184 -5.20 -1.37 -6.83
N LYS A 185 -5.54 -2.43 -6.08
CA LYS A 185 -6.81 -3.14 -6.24
C LYS A 185 -8.02 -2.25 -5.94
N TRP A 186 -7.99 -1.48 -4.85
CA TRP A 186 -9.09 -0.58 -4.48
C TRP A 186 -9.25 0.57 -5.46
N LEU A 187 -8.14 1.17 -5.92
CA LEU A 187 -8.18 2.23 -6.94
C LEU A 187 -8.79 1.73 -8.26
N GLN A 188 -8.53 0.47 -8.64
CA GLN A 188 -9.14 -0.12 -9.84
C GLN A 188 -10.67 -0.31 -9.71
N GLN A 189 -11.17 -0.50 -8.49
CA GLN A 189 -12.60 -0.64 -8.22
C GLN A 189 -13.30 0.73 -8.16
N GLU A 190 -12.58 1.77 -7.74
CA GLU A 190 -13.12 3.10 -7.43
C GLU A 190 -12.43 4.21 -8.27
N ASN A 191 -12.50 4.07 -9.60
CA ASN A 191 -11.84 4.98 -10.56
C ASN A 191 -12.15 6.48 -10.36
N GLN A 192 -13.31 6.84 -9.81
CA GLN A 192 -13.70 8.24 -9.59
C GLN A 192 -12.86 8.93 -8.49
N LEU A 193 -12.40 8.19 -7.49
CA LEU A 193 -11.63 8.74 -6.37
C LEU A 193 -10.14 8.93 -6.72
N VAL A 194 -9.67 8.22 -7.75
CA VAL A 194 -8.31 8.37 -8.28
C VAL A 194 -8.11 9.76 -8.86
N SER A 195 -9.05 10.24 -9.68
CA SER A 195 -8.95 11.54 -10.33
C SER A 195 -8.86 12.69 -9.32
N ALA A 196 -9.69 12.68 -8.28
CA ALA A 196 -9.68 13.72 -7.25
C ALA A 196 -8.41 13.70 -6.37
N ALA A 197 -7.80 12.53 -6.16
CA ALA A 197 -6.64 12.36 -5.30
C ALA A 197 -5.30 12.60 -6.03
N VAL A 198 -5.23 12.36 -7.34
CA VAL A 198 -4.03 12.60 -8.16
C VAL A 198 -3.76 14.10 -8.33
N ASP A 199 -4.80 14.92 -8.36
CA ASP A 199 -4.70 16.37 -8.54
C ASP A 199 -4.47 17.14 -7.22
N ASN A 200 -4.61 16.45 -6.07
CA ASN A 200 -4.48 17.06 -4.74
C ASN A 200 -3.19 16.63 -4.03
N ASP A 201 -2.16 17.48 -4.09
CA ASP A 201 -0.89 17.35 -3.36
C ASP A 201 -1.08 17.26 -1.82
N GLY A 202 -2.24 17.68 -1.31
CA GLY A 202 -2.63 17.54 0.09
C GLY A 202 -3.08 16.15 0.51
N SER A 203 -3.21 15.18 -0.41
CA SER A 203 -3.62 13.81 -0.10
C SER A 203 -2.44 12.88 0.20
N ALA A 204 -2.67 11.80 0.96
CA ALA A 204 -1.64 10.79 1.21
C ALA A 204 -1.23 10.06 -0.09
N LEU A 205 -2.18 9.84 -1.00
CA LEU A 205 -1.93 9.26 -2.32
C LEU A 205 -1.08 10.20 -3.19
N GLY A 206 -1.43 11.48 -3.28
CA GLY A 206 -0.67 12.48 -4.02
C GLY A 206 0.78 12.54 -3.55
N ARG A 207 1.01 12.54 -2.23
CA ARG A 207 2.37 12.49 -1.65
C ARG A 207 3.11 11.19 -1.92
N LEU A 208 2.43 10.05 -1.94
CA LEU A 208 3.02 8.77 -2.35
C LEU A 208 3.51 8.82 -3.79
N LEU A 209 2.70 9.37 -4.70
CA LEU A 209 3.05 9.49 -6.11
C LEU A 209 4.14 10.53 -6.35
N ALA A 210 4.13 11.66 -5.63
CA ALA A 210 5.20 12.65 -5.69
C ALA A 210 6.53 12.08 -5.17
N TRP A 211 6.49 11.30 -4.09
CA TRP A 211 7.66 10.61 -3.57
C TRP A 211 8.17 9.54 -4.54
N GLU A 212 7.29 8.74 -5.15
CA GLU A 212 7.67 7.75 -6.18
C GLU A 212 8.37 8.43 -7.36
N LYS A 213 7.83 9.53 -7.87
CA LYS A 213 8.47 10.30 -8.94
C LYS A 213 9.87 10.78 -8.56
N ALA A 214 10.03 11.32 -7.35
CA ALA A 214 11.34 11.77 -6.85
C ALA A 214 12.30 10.58 -6.68
N TYR A 215 11.81 9.45 -6.18
CA TYR A 215 12.59 8.23 -5.98
C TYR A 215 13.07 7.63 -7.30
N SER A 216 12.21 7.55 -8.31
CA SER A 216 12.51 7.04 -9.65
C SER A 216 13.43 7.97 -10.47
N SER A 217 13.50 9.26 -10.12
CA SER A 217 14.44 10.22 -10.73
C SER A 217 15.84 10.12 -10.15
N ILE A 218 15.95 9.83 -8.84
CA ILE A 218 17.23 9.69 -8.14
C ILE A 218 17.86 8.31 -8.38
N ASN A 219 17.05 7.26 -8.38
CA ASN A 219 17.51 5.91 -8.64
C ASN A 219 17.30 5.62 -10.11
N ASP A 220 18.40 5.61 -10.87
CA ASP A 220 18.39 5.33 -12.30
C ASP A 220 17.59 4.04 -12.59
N PRO A 221 16.50 4.10 -13.39
CA PRO A 221 15.71 2.93 -13.79
C PRO A 221 16.53 1.84 -14.48
N SER A 222 17.77 2.16 -14.89
CA SER A 222 18.71 1.28 -15.57
C SER A 222 19.18 0.07 -14.75
N ILE A 223 19.12 0.10 -13.40
CA ILE A 223 19.60 -1.01 -12.57
C ILE A 223 18.72 -2.28 -12.72
N PHE A 224 17.48 -2.12 -13.16
CA PHE A 224 16.57 -3.25 -13.44
C PHE A 224 15.90 -3.20 -14.82
N GLY A 225 16.19 -2.21 -15.67
CA GLY A 225 15.59 -2.10 -17.01
C GLY A 225 14.06 -2.05 -16.99
N PHE A 226 13.45 -1.61 -15.88
CA PHE A 226 12.00 -1.54 -15.79
C PHE A 226 11.47 -0.47 -16.76
N MET A 227 10.41 -0.81 -17.50
CA MET A 227 9.66 0.13 -18.31
C MET A 227 9.36 1.39 -17.49
N ASN A 228 9.64 2.57 -18.06
CA ASN A 228 9.22 3.82 -17.45
C ASN A 228 7.70 3.95 -17.63
N VAL A 229 6.94 3.44 -16.66
CA VAL A 229 5.46 3.54 -16.65
C VAL A 229 5.00 5.01 -16.64
N GLN A 230 5.86 5.94 -16.20
CA GLN A 230 5.59 7.38 -16.24
C GLN A 230 5.55 7.92 -17.69
N ASN A 231 6.19 7.23 -18.64
CA ASN A 231 6.23 7.58 -20.06
C ASN A 231 5.32 6.70 -20.94
N CYS A 232 4.43 5.90 -20.34
CA CYS A 232 3.41 5.13 -21.08
C CYS A 232 2.27 6.03 -21.62
N ASN A 233 2.57 7.28 -21.96
CA ASN A 233 1.65 8.25 -22.56
C ASN A 233 1.48 7.97 -24.06
N THR A 234 1.18 6.73 -24.43
CA THR A 234 0.83 6.39 -25.82
C THR A 234 -0.52 7.02 -26.12
N ILE A 235 -0.52 8.11 -26.86
CA ILE A 235 -1.71 8.79 -27.34
C ILE A 235 -2.16 8.08 -28.61
N SER A 236 -3.42 7.63 -28.64
CA SER A 236 -4.03 7.04 -29.83
C SER A 236 -4.19 8.09 -30.94
N HIS A 237 -4.40 7.66 -32.19
CA HIS A 237 -4.66 8.52 -33.34
C HIS A 237 -5.79 9.55 -33.11
N ASN A 238 -6.72 9.27 -32.19
CA ASN A 238 -7.82 10.17 -31.79
C ASN A 238 -7.46 11.18 -30.69
N GLY A 239 -6.19 11.31 -30.31
CA GLY A 239 -5.76 12.23 -29.23
C GLY A 239 -6.10 11.74 -27.81
N VAL A 240 -6.59 10.50 -27.67
CA VAL A 240 -6.95 9.90 -26.38
C VAL A 240 -5.81 9.00 -25.89
N TYR A 241 -5.43 9.12 -24.62
CA TYR A 241 -4.47 8.20 -24.01
C TYR A 241 -4.97 6.75 -24.09
N VAL A 242 -4.17 5.85 -24.68
CA VAL A 242 -4.51 4.43 -24.75
C VAL A 242 -4.58 3.83 -23.35
N ILE A 243 -3.71 4.25 -22.45
CA ILE A 243 -3.75 3.92 -21.02
C ILE A 243 -4.34 5.12 -20.28
N PRO A 244 -5.51 5.00 -19.64
CA PRO A 244 -6.07 6.06 -18.82
C PRO A 244 -5.10 6.50 -17.72
N PRO A 245 -5.03 7.81 -17.38
CA PRO A 245 -4.10 8.30 -16.37
C PRO A 245 -4.33 7.66 -14.99
N THR A 246 -5.57 7.29 -14.67
CA THR A 246 -5.94 6.54 -13.46
C THR A 246 -5.35 5.12 -13.45
N ASP A 247 -5.35 4.43 -14.60
CA ASP A 247 -4.71 3.12 -14.76
C ASP A 247 -3.18 3.19 -14.78
N ALA A 248 -2.62 4.30 -15.28
CA ALA A 248 -1.18 4.55 -15.21
C ALA A 248 -0.69 4.73 -13.77
N VAL A 249 -1.49 5.36 -12.89
CA VAL A 249 -1.23 5.40 -11.44
C VAL A 249 -1.16 3.99 -10.86
N ILE A 250 -2.11 3.11 -11.22
CA ILE A 250 -2.10 1.71 -10.78
C ILE A 250 -0.80 1.01 -11.23
N GLY A 251 -0.40 1.20 -12.49
CA GLY A 251 0.86 0.65 -13.01
C GLY A 251 2.09 1.09 -12.22
N ARG A 252 2.18 2.38 -11.86
CA ARG A 252 3.26 2.94 -11.03
C ARG A 252 3.30 2.34 -9.62
N LEU A 253 2.13 2.17 -8.99
CA LEU A 253 2.04 1.55 -7.66
C LEU A 253 2.46 0.07 -7.69
N LEU A 254 2.09 -0.67 -8.73
CA LEU A 254 2.51 -2.07 -8.92
C LEU A 254 4.02 -2.18 -9.16
N GLN A 255 4.58 -1.30 -10.00
CA GLN A 255 6.02 -1.21 -10.23
C GLN A 255 6.79 -0.91 -8.93
N LEU A 256 6.30 0.04 -8.13
CA LEU A 256 6.88 0.36 -6.82
C LEU A 256 6.78 -0.83 -5.85
N GLY A 257 5.69 -1.59 -5.90
CA GLY A 257 5.54 -2.81 -5.10
C GLY A 257 6.59 -3.87 -5.42
N VAL A 258 6.92 -4.04 -6.69
CA VAL A 258 7.98 -4.94 -7.17
C VAL A 258 9.37 -4.43 -6.78
N SER A 259 9.66 -3.14 -6.96
CA SER A 259 10.98 -2.58 -6.64
C SER A 259 11.28 -2.63 -5.14
N ARG A 260 10.27 -2.49 -4.28
CA ARG A 260 10.44 -2.56 -2.81
C ARG A 260 10.57 -3.98 -2.28
N CYS A 261 9.90 -4.97 -2.89
CA CYS A 261 9.96 -6.36 -2.47
C CYS A 261 10.01 -7.31 -3.69
N PRO A 262 11.19 -7.47 -4.32
CA PRO A 262 11.35 -8.37 -5.47
C PRO A 262 11.06 -9.84 -5.13
N GLU A 263 11.17 -10.24 -3.86
CA GLU A 263 10.91 -11.60 -3.39
C GLU A 263 9.42 -11.97 -3.40
N LEU A 264 8.51 -10.98 -3.45
CA LEU A 264 7.07 -11.21 -3.42
C LEU A 264 6.53 -11.56 -4.82
N GLY A 265 6.41 -12.86 -5.12
CA GLY A 265 5.89 -13.34 -6.42
C GLY A 265 4.49 -12.80 -6.79
N LYS A 266 3.65 -12.49 -5.81
CA LYS A 266 2.33 -11.88 -6.04
C LYS A 266 2.43 -10.48 -6.67
N ALA A 267 3.43 -9.68 -6.29
CA ALA A 267 3.63 -8.34 -6.85
C ALA A 267 4.00 -8.44 -8.34
N TRP A 268 4.91 -9.35 -8.69
CA TRP A 268 5.29 -9.65 -10.07
C TRP A 268 4.10 -10.12 -10.92
N SER A 269 3.31 -11.06 -10.42
CA SER A 269 2.14 -11.58 -11.12
C SER A 269 1.14 -10.46 -11.47
N GLN A 270 0.83 -9.57 -10.51
CA GLN A 270 -0.07 -8.45 -10.75
C GLN A 270 0.52 -7.41 -11.72
N PHE A 271 1.80 -7.08 -11.56
CA PHE A 271 2.48 -6.13 -12.45
C PHE A 271 2.54 -6.66 -13.89
N ALA A 272 2.96 -7.92 -14.09
CA ALA A 272 2.98 -8.57 -15.40
C ALA A 272 1.59 -8.64 -16.04
N SER A 273 0.55 -8.92 -15.25
CA SER A 273 -0.84 -8.95 -15.75
C SER A 273 -1.28 -7.57 -16.24
N TRP A 274 -0.91 -6.50 -15.52
CA TRP A 274 -1.17 -5.12 -15.92
C TRP A 274 -0.42 -4.77 -17.20
N CYS A 275 0.88 -5.09 -17.28
CA CYS A 275 1.72 -4.87 -18.47
C CYS A 275 1.18 -5.61 -19.69
N TYR A 276 0.79 -6.87 -19.56
CA TYR A 276 0.23 -7.65 -20.66
C TYR A 276 -1.09 -7.06 -21.16
N ARG A 277 -2.00 -6.73 -20.24
CA ARG A 277 -3.32 -6.16 -20.57
C ARG A 277 -3.19 -4.86 -21.37
N TRP A 278 -2.36 -3.93 -20.91
CA TRP A 278 -2.19 -2.64 -21.55
C TRP A 278 -1.25 -2.68 -22.74
N GLY A 279 -0.19 -3.48 -22.69
CA GLY A 279 0.71 -3.70 -23.82
C GLY A 279 -0.02 -4.29 -25.03
N ARG A 280 -0.87 -5.30 -24.82
CA ARG A 280 -1.75 -5.82 -25.87
C ARG A 280 -2.68 -4.75 -26.41
N ARG A 281 -3.33 -3.97 -25.54
CA ARG A 281 -4.25 -2.91 -25.97
C ARG A 281 -3.55 -1.82 -26.80
N VAL A 282 -2.33 -1.44 -26.42
CA VAL A 282 -1.51 -0.48 -27.20
C VAL A 282 -1.21 -1.02 -28.60
N VAL A 283 -0.83 -2.30 -28.71
CA VAL A 283 -0.58 -2.94 -30.01
C VAL A 283 -1.87 -3.05 -30.83
N ASP A 284 -2.97 -3.48 -30.23
CA ASP A 284 -4.27 -3.63 -30.90
C ASP A 284 -4.78 -2.27 -31.41
N THR A 285 -4.68 -1.20 -30.61
CA THR A 285 -5.06 0.17 -31.03
C THR A 285 -4.15 0.72 -32.13
N ALA A 286 -2.85 0.39 -32.12
CA ALA A 286 -1.95 0.74 -33.22
C ALA A 286 -2.29 -0.03 -34.51
N GLY A 287 -2.68 -1.30 -34.39
CA GLY A 287 -3.14 -2.12 -35.51
C GLY A 287 -4.47 -1.64 -36.10
N GLU A 288 -5.41 -1.18 -35.28
CA GLU A 288 -6.68 -0.56 -35.72
C GLU A 288 -6.45 0.75 -36.50
N ALA A 289 -5.42 1.52 -36.12
CA ALA A 289 -4.99 2.70 -36.88
C ALA A 289 -4.27 2.33 -38.20
N GLY A 290 -4.12 1.05 -38.51
CA GLY A 290 -3.57 0.55 -39.77
C GLY A 290 -2.11 0.94 -40.01
N GLY A 291 -1.34 1.19 -38.94
CA GLY A 291 0.05 1.68 -39.04
C GLY A 291 0.17 3.15 -39.46
N GLN A 292 -0.94 3.86 -39.69
CA GLN A 292 -0.89 5.26 -40.13
C GLN A 292 -0.24 6.15 -39.07
N LEU A 293 0.78 6.91 -39.48
CA LEU A 293 1.36 7.97 -38.67
C LEU A 293 0.28 8.95 -38.21
N SER A 294 0.28 9.31 -36.93
CA SER A 294 -0.63 10.34 -36.44
C SER A 294 -0.28 11.69 -37.06
N GLU A 295 -1.24 12.63 -37.10
CA GLU A 295 -0.99 13.99 -37.59
C GLU A 295 0.15 14.69 -36.81
N VAL A 296 0.31 14.36 -35.53
CA VAL A 296 1.40 14.87 -34.69
C VAL A 296 2.75 14.32 -35.16
N ASP A 297 2.80 13.03 -35.48
CA ASP A 297 4.01 12.38 -36.00
C ASP A 297 4.36 12.91 -37.39
N ARG A 298 3.35 13.20 -38.23
CA ARG A 298 3.56 13.82 -39.55
C ARG A 298 4.18 15.21 -39.41
N VAL A 299 3.65 16.05 -38.52
CA VAL A 299 4.21 17.38 -38.23
C VAL A 299 5.63 17.28 -37.65
N ALA A 300 5.89 16.34 -36.74
CA ALA A 300 7.23 16.13 -36.18
C ALA A 300 8.25 15.66 -37.23
N VAL A 301 7.86 14.72 -38.09
CA VAL A 301 8.67 14.27 -39.23
C VAL A 301 8.94 15.44 -40.19
N GLN A 302 7.93 16.26 -40.49
CA GLN A 302 8.10 17.44 -41.34
C GLN A 302 9.05 18.49 -40.76
N GLN A 303 9.04 18.69 -39.43
CA GLN A 303 9.98 19.59 -38.74
C GLN A 303 11.43 19.08 -38.74
N MET A 304 11.63 17.77 -38.87
CA MET A 304 12.95 17.14 -38.94
C MET A 304 13.50 17.06 -40.37
N MET A 305 12.69 17.41 -41.38
CA MET A 305 13.09 17.35 -42.79
C MET A 305 13.87 18.60 -43.23
N PRO A 306 14.81 18.45 -44.18
CA PRO A 306 15.50 19.58 -44.78
C PRO A 306 14.55 20.60 -45.44
N PRO A 307 14.81 21.90 -45.35
CA PRO A 307 14.00 22.91 -46.03
C PRO A 307 14.16 22.78 -47.55
N GLY A 308 13.07 22.48 -48.26
CA GLY A 308 13.05 22.33 -49.73
C GLY A 308 12.61 20.97 -50.25
N ILE A 309 12.21 20.03 -49.39
CA ILE A 309 11.66 18.73 -49.79
C ILE A 309 10.33 18.91 -50.54
N SER A 310 10.14 18.14 -51.62
CA SER A 310 8.88 18.17 -52.38
C SER A 310 7.77 17.40 -51.66
N ALA A 311 6.50 17.76 -51.89
CA ALA A 311 5.36 17.07 -51.29
C ALA A 311 5.35 15.56 -51.63
N ASP A 312 5.83 15.22 -52.82
CA ASP A 312 5.88 13.85 -53.35
C ASP A 312 6.96 12.99 -52.67
N GLU A 313 8.07 13.61 -52.23
CA GLU A 313 9.10 12.95 -51.42
C GLU A 313 8.66 12.78 -49.96
N LEU A 314 7.90 13.76 -49.44
CA LEU A 314 7.34 13.70 -48.10
C LEU A 314 6.31 12.57 -47.95
N ASP A 315 5.44 12.39 -48.96
CA ASP A 315 4.48 11.28 -48.98
C ASP A 315 5.15 9.91 -49.07
N LYS A 316 6.28 9.79 -49.80
CA LYS A 316 7.08 8.55 -49.79
C LYS A 316 7.68 8.26 -48.41
N VAL A 317 8.12 9.28 -47.69
CA VAL A 317 8.61 9.11 -46.32
C VAL A 317 7.48 8.67 -45.40
N TYR A 318 6.31 9.30 -45.47
CA TYR A 318 5.15 8.87 -44.69
C TYR A 318 4.75 7.43 -45.00
N PHE A 319 4.81 7.02 -46.27
CA PHE A 319 4.51 5.65 -46.68
C PHE A 319 5.50 4.62 -46.14
N ILE A 320 6.78 4.95 -46.01
CA ILE A 320 7.80 4.06 -45.44
C ILE A 320 7.66 3.93 -43.92
N LEU A 321 7.23 4.99 -43.26
CA LEU A 321 7.10 5.08 -41.82
C LEU A 321 5.75 4.59 -41.28
N SER A 322 4.78 4.33 -42.16
CA SER A 322 3.47 3.74 -41.83
C SER A 322 3.48 2.23 -42.03
#